data_AF-L0PEH3-F1
#
_entry.id   AF-L0PEH3-F1
#
_cell.length_a   1.000
_cell.length_b   1.000
_cell.length_c   1.000
_cell.angle_alpha   90.00
_cell.angle_beta   90.00
_cell.angle_gamma   90.00
#
_symmetry.space_group_name_H-M   'P 1'
#
loop_
_entity.id
_entity.type
_entity.pdbx_description
1 polymer ?
#
loop_
_entity_poly.entity_id
_entity_poly.type
_entity_poly.pdbx_seq_one_letter_code
_entity_poly.pdbx_strand_id
1 'polypeptide(L)'
;MRFPNLRFFSCFSRILEENDIEKMISYPIDELQPKIPRLYRILVATVLLRSPIISPEQTPFEKAYYAYQRQLSERLAAPFPVEFYFKKGSLAEKKWHENEAKRRKTGFFSDDVYDEAREEKERIALSRETEADRKGDLRSLERKLDKTLYLLVKKPREEHCWQFPQGLVTDDDVLHTAAKRSLSNICGNNMNIWYVGCTPIGNVQIFFMRARIMAGQVKLNSTVAVDWVWVTKDEIRQYVSKTYWNNIRAMLS
;
A
#
# COMPACT_ATOMS: atom_id res chain seq x y z
N MET A 1 27.62 -25.00 65.99
CA MET A 1 27.06 -23.63 65.97
C MET A 1 25.86 -23.65 65.04
N ARG A 2 24.67 -23.43 65.60
CA ARG A 2 23.36 -23.56 64.94
C ARG A 2 22.97 -22.23 64.30
N PHE A 3 22.46 -22.28 63.07
CA PHE A 3 21.82 -21.16 62.39
C PHE A 3 20.57 -20.67 63.14
N PRO A 4 20.27 -19.37 63.08
CA PRO A 4 18.87 -18.95 63.19
C PRO A 4 18.42 -17.96 62.10
N ASN A 5 17.19 -18.21 61.66
CA ASN A 5 16.13 -17.27 61.28
C ASN A 5 16.10 -16.68 59.85
N LEU A 6 15.48 -17.46 58.97
CA LEU A 6 14.66 -16.96 57.86
C LEU A 6 13.46 -16.17 58.41
N ARG A 7 13.33 -14.89 58.03
CA ARG A 7 12.07 -14.15 58.11
C ARG A 7 11.50 -14.00 56.70
N PHE A 8 10.34 -14.63 56.51
CA PHE A 8 9.37 -14.31 55.47
C PHE A 8 9.00 -12.82 55.55
N PHE A 9 9.12 -12.10 54.44
CA PHE A 9 8.25 -10.97 54.14
C PHE A 9 7.59 -11.22 52.80
N SER A 10 6.26 -11.25 52.86
CA SER A 10 5.33 -11.35 51.77
C SER A 10 5.12 -9.99 51.10
N CYS A 11 4.48 -10.06 49.93
CA CYS A 11 3.80 -8.97 49.24
C CYS A 11 4.71 -7.99 48.49
N PHE A 12 4.75 -8.12 47.16
CA PHE A 12 4.15 -7.11 46.30
C PHE A 12 4.03 -7.67 44.87
N SER A 13 2.89 -8.29 44.58
CA SER A 13 2.37 -8.33 43.21
C SER A 13 2.00 -6.89 42.84
N ARG A 14 2.92 -6.16 42.21
CA ARG A 14 2.61 -4.89 41.56
C ARG A 14 2.68 -5.12 40.06
N ILE A 15 1.52 -4.98 39.42
CA ILE A 15 1.32 -4.94 37.97
C ILE A 15 2.35 -3.97 37.39
N LEU A 16 3.26 -4.46 36.55
CA LEU A 16 4.16 -3.62 35.77
C LEU A 16 3.34 -3.04 34.61
N GLU A 17 3.15 -1.72 34.63
CA GLU A 17 2.62 -0.98 33.48
C GLU A 17 3.66 -1.00 32.34
N GLU A 18 3.19 -1.03 31.09
CA GLU A 18 4.01 -1.14 29.86
C GLU A 18 5.13 -0.08 29.73
N ASN A 19 5.09 0.99 30.52
CA ASN A 19 6.02 2.12 30.47
C ASN A 19 7.40 1.86 31.10
N ASP A 20 7.57 0.81 31.90
CA ASP A 20 8.86 0.50 32.53
C ASP A 20 9.78 -0.36 31.65
N ILE A 21 9.24 -1.00 30.60
CA ILE A 21 10.02 -1.84 29.68
C ILE A 21 10.92 -0.96 28.77
N GLU A 22 10.46 0.22 28.35
CA GLU A 22 11.26 1.12 27.52
C GLU A 22 12.47 1.70 28.27
N LYS A 23 12.40 1.88 29.59
CA LYS A 23 13.49 2.43 30.40
C LYS A 23 14.61 1.45 30.72
N MET A 24 14.36 0.14 30.67
CA MET A 24 15.40 -0.88 30.91
C MET A 24 16.24 -1.21 29.67
N ILE A 25 15.85 -0.77 28.47
CA ILE A 25 16.57 -1.10 27.22
C ILE A 25 17.66 -0.05 26.88
N SER A 26 17.68 1.12 27.53
CA SER A 26 18.66 2.16 27.28
C SER A 26 19.66 2.31 28.43
N TYR A 27 20.66 1.42 28.49
CA TYR A 27 21.93 1.81 29.11
C TYR A 27 22.74 2.59 28.06
N PRO A 28 23.19 3.82 28.35
CA PRO A 28 24.07 4.54 27.45
C PRO A 28 25.45 3.87 27.53
N ILE A 29 25.77 3.04 26.53
CA ILE A 29 27.16 2.70 26.24
C ILE A 29 27.74 3.93 25.54
N ASP A 30 28.20 4.90 26.33
CA ASP A 30 28.99 6.01 25.81
C ASP A 30 30.44 5.53 25.69
N GLU A 31 30.69 4.69 24.68
CA GLU A 31 32.03 4.24 24.32
C GLU A 31 32.73 5.35 23.53
N LEU A 32 33.62 6.09 24.23
CA LEU A 32 34.60 7.04 23.70
C LEU A 32 35.66 6.36 22.80
N GLN A 33 35.24 5.63 21.76
CA GLN A 33 36.13 5.19 20.70
C GLN A 33 36.26 6.31 19.65
N PRO A 34 37.48 6.65 19.19
CA PRO A 34 37.66 7.62 18.11
C PRO A 34 36.97 7.09 16.85
N LYS A 35 35.91 7.78 16.41
CA LYS A 35 35.18 7.44 15.18
C LYS A 35 36.13 7.51 13.99
N ILE A 36 36.57 6.33 13.51
CA ILE A 36 37.38 6.22 12.30
C ILE A 36 36.57 6.87 11.16
N PRO A 37 37.13 7.83 10.41
CA PRO A 37 36.40 8.50 9.35
C PRO A 37 36.00 7.48 8.28
N ARG A 38 34.69 7.41 7.97
CA ARG A 38 34.19 6.46 6.98
C ARG A 38 34.61 6.89 5.58
N LEU A 39 35.10 5.92 4.80
CA LEU A 39 35.42 6.10 3.38
C LEU A 39 34.16 6.31 2.52
N TYR A 40 33.01 5.81 2.97
CA TYR A 40 31.75 5.87 2.24
C TYR A 40 30.65 6.53 3.06
N ARG A 41 29.79 7.29 2.38
CA ARG A 41 28.56 7.86 2.95
C ARG A 41 27.42 6.88 2.74
N ILE A 42 26.75 6.50 3.82
CA ILE A 42 25.59 5.63 3.75
C ILE A 42 24.35 6.49 3.51
N LEU A 43 23.67 6.22 2.38
CA LEU A 43 22.42 6.88 2.04
C LEU A 43 21.26 5.91 2.20
N VAL A 44 20.14 6.45 2.67
CA VAL A 44 18.87 5.73 2.74
C VAL A 44 17.84 6.45 1.89
N ALA A 45 17.06 5.69 1.14
CA ALA A 45 15.98 6.19 0.32
C ALA A 45 14.67 5.51 0.69
N THR A 46 13.58 6.27 0.73
CA THR A 46 12.26 5.73 0.98
C THR A 46 11.51 5.54 -0.33
N VAL A 47 11.16 4.29 -0.64
CA VAL A 47 10.23 3.96 -1.72
C VAL A 47 8.82 4.03 -1.15
N LEU A 48 8.24 5.23 -1.20
CA LEU A 48 6.87 5.48 -0.77
C LEU A 48 5.90 5.15 -1.89
N LEU A 49 4.95 4.27 -1.62
CA LEU A 49 3.95 3.83 -2.59
C LEU A 49 2.52 3.96 -2.08
N ARG A 50 1.60 4.25 -2.99
CA ARG A 50 0.14 4.13 -2.78
C ARG A 50 -0.32 2.83 -3.44
N SER A 51 -0.96 1.96 -2.65
CA SER A 51 -1.46 0.66 -3.15
C SER A 51 -2.66 0.88 -4.09
N PRO A 52 -2.91 0.00 -5.07
CA PRO A 52 -4.14 0.07 -5.86
C PRO A 52 -5.37 -0.06 -4.95
N ILE A 53 -6.35 0.81 -5.16
CA ILE A 53 -7.60 0.87 -4.39
C ILE A 53 -8.67 0.00 -5.05
N ILE A 54 -8.67 -0.06 -6.39
CA ILE A 54 -9.56 -0.90 -7.17
C ILE A 54 -8.80 -2.04 -7.84
N SER A 55 -9.52 -3.09 -8.22
CA SER A 55 -8.95 -4.19 -9.01
C SER A 55 -8.45 -3.72 -10.38
N PRO A 56 -7.37 -4.32 -10.90
CA PRO A 56 -6.88 -4.02 -12.24
C PRO A 56 -7.95 -4.34 -13.30
N GLU A 57 -7.87 -3.66 -14.43
CA GLU A 57 -8.75 -3.99 -15.55
C GLU A 57 -8.37 -5.36 -16.14
N GLN A 58 -9.37 -6.19 -16.36
CA GLN A 58 -9.21 -7.50 -16.98
C GLN A 58 -8.85 -7.36 -18.45
N THR A 59 -7.92 -8.18 -18.92
CA THR A 59 -7.60 -8.28 -20.35
C THR A 59 -8.78 -8.87 -21.13
N PRO A 60 -8.88 -8.61 -22.46
CA PRO A 60 -9.94 -9.21 -23.27
C PRO A 60 -9.97 -10.74 -23.22
N PHE A 61 -8.79 -11.36 -23.13
CA PHE A 61 -8.67 -12.81 -22.97
C PHE A 61 -9.20 -13.29 -21.62
N GLU A 62 -8.83 -12.63 -20.52
CA GLU A 62 -9.35 -12.97 -19.18
C GLU A 62 -10.88 -12.81 -19.13
N LYS A 63 -11.42 -11.73 -19.69
CA LYS A 63 -12.88 -11.52 -19.80
C LYS A 63 -13.55 -12.70 -20.51
N ALA A 64 -13.01 -13.12 -21.65
CA ALA A 64 -13.53 -14.27 -22.40
C ALA A 64 -13.38 -15.61 -21.65
N TYR A 65 -12.23 -15.83 -20.99
CA TYR A 65 -11.97 -17.02 -20.19
C TYR A 65 -12.95 -17.12 -19.01
N TYR A 66 -13.17 -16.04 -18.27
CA TYR A 66 -14.13 -16.03 -17.16
C TYR A 66 -15.56 -16.21 -17.64
N ALA A 67 -15.94 -15.62 -18.78
CA ALA A 67 -17.25 -15.86 -19.38
C ALA A 67 -17.45 -17.35 -19.75
N TYR A 68 -16.42 -17.98 -20.33
CA TYR A 68 -16.44 -19.41 -20.64
C TYR A 68 -16.54 -20.28 -19.38
N GLN A 69 -15.72 -20.01 -18.36
CA GLN A 69 -15.76 -20.75 -17.10
C GLN A 69 -17.10 -20.59 -16.38
N ARG A 70 -17.71 -19.39 -16.40
CA ARG A 70 -19.07 -19.16 -15.89
C ARG A 70 -20.06 -20.09 -16.58
N GLN A 71 -20.06 -20.16 -17.92
CA GLN A 71 -20.95 -21.05 -18.68
C GLN A 71 -20.74 -22.52 -18.37
N LEU A 72 -19.48 -22.96 -18.28
CA LEU A 72 -19.16 -24.34 -17.94
C LEU A 72 -19.64 -24.68 -16.52
N SER A 73 -19.40 -23.78 -15.57
CA SER A 73 -19.85 -23.93 -14.19
C SER A 73 -21.38 -24.00 -14.09
N GLU A 74 -22.11 -23.19 -14.85
CA GLU A 74 -23.58 -23.21 -14.90
C GLU A 74 -24.14 -24.53 -15.46
N ARG A 75 -23.47 -25.13 -16.46
CA ARG A 75 -23.89 -26.43 -17.02
C ARG A 75 -23.64 -27.60 -16.09
N LEU A 76 -22.56 -27.54 -15.32
CA LEU A 76 -22.17 -28.59 -14.39
C LEU A 76 -22.83 -28.44 -13.02
N ALA A 77 -23.30 -27.24 -12.69
CA ALA A 77 -23.92 -26.94 -11.40
C ALA A 77 -25.20 -27.77 -11.20
N ALA A 78 -25.41 -28.18 -9.96
CA ALA A 78 -26.70 -28.71 -9.54
C ALA A 78 -27.79 -27.62 -9.70
N PRO A 79 -29.05 -28.01 -9.99
CA PRO A 79 -30.14 -27.07 -10.09
C PRO A 79 -30.34 -26.32 -8.76
N PHE A 80 -30.66 -25.03 -8.85
CA PHE A 80 -30.89 -24.19 -7.68
C PHE A 80 -32.14 -24.65 -6.89
N PRO A 81 -32.04 -24.97 -5.59
CA PRO A 81 -33.16 -25.49 -4.82
C PRO A 81 -34.10 -24.36 -4.35
N VAL A 82 -35.07 -23.99 -5.20
CA VAL A 82 -36.00 -22.87 -4.96
C VAL A 82 -36.75 -23.00 -3.63
N GLU A 83 -37.28 -24.19 -3.32
CA GLU A 83 -38.09 -24.43 -2.10
C GLU A 83 -37.30 -24.25 -0.80
N PHE A 84 -35.98 -24.38 -0.86
CA PHE A 84 -35.11 -24.20 0.30
C PHE A 84 -34.97 -22.71 0.67
N TYR A 85 -34.82 -21.85 -0.34
CA TYR A 85 -34.60 -20.42 -0.16
C TYR A 85 -35.89 -19.60 -0.10
N PHE A 86 -36.92 -20.02 -0.84
CA PHE A 86 -38.18 -19.30 -0.94
C PHE A 86 -39.34 -20.13 -0.36
N LYS A 87 -40.19 -19.47 0.43
CA LYS A 87 -41.43 -20.09 0.93
C LYS A 87 -42.43 -20.19 -0.21
N LYS A 88 -43.09 -21.35 -0.31
CA LYS A 88 -44.14 -21.63 -1.28
C LYS A 88 -45.24 -20.57 -1.20
N GLY A 89 -45.60 -19.97 -2.33
CA GLY A 89 -46.60 -18.92 -2.46
C GLY A 89 -46.13 -17.50 -2.11
N SER A 90 -44.85 -17.31 -1.74
CA SER A 90 -44.30 -15.99 -1.44
C SER A 90 -44.17 -15.13 -2.71
N LEU A 91 -44.27 -13.80 -2.55
CA LEU A 91 -43.97 -12.84 -3.62
C LEU A 91 -42.53 -13.02 -4.15
N ALA A 92 -41.59 -13.42 -3.30
CA ALA A 92 -40.20 -13.65 -3.68
C ALA A 92 -40.05 -14.85 -4.64
N GLU A 93 -40.79 -15.93 -4.41
CA GLU A 93 -40.80 -17.10 -5.30
C GLU A 93 -41.34 -16.73 -6.69
N LYS A 94 -42.44 -15.96 -6.74
CA LYS A 94 -43.02 -15.47 -8.00
C LYS A 94 -42.04 -14.60 -8.77
N LYS A 95 -41.41 -13.62 -8.11
CA LYS A 95 -40.37 -12.77 -8.71
C LYS A 95 -39.19 -13.59 -9.24
N TRP A 96 -38.75 -14.61 -8.50
CA TRP A 96 -37.68 -15.51 -8.94
C TRP A 96 -38.04 -16.23 -10.25
N HIS A 97 -39.24 -16.81 -10.33
CA HIS A 97 -39.70 -17.49 -11.54
C HIS A 97 -39.87 -16.54 -12.74
N GLU A 98 -40.35 -15.32 -12.50
CA GLU A 98 -40.44 -14.28 -13.53
C GLU A 98 -39.04 -13.92 -14.08
N ASN A 99 -38.06 -13.73 -13.20
CA ASN A 99 -36.67 -13.42 -13.59
C ASN A 99 -36.01 -14.59 -14.32
N GLU A 100 -36.20 -15.83 -13.87
CA GLU A 100 -35.71 -17.03 -14.57
C GLU A 100 -36.37 -17.19 -15.96
N ALA A 101 -37.66 -16.88 -16.09
CA ALA A 101 -38.35 -16.88 -17.38
C ALA A 101 -37.80 -15.79 -18.33
N LYS A 102 -37.48 -14.61 -17.80
CA LYS A 102 -36.77 -13.55 -18.56
C LYS A 102 -35.38 -14.01 -18.98
N ARG A 103 -34.58 -14.55 -18.07
CA ARG A 103 -33.23 -15.08 -18.34
C ARG A 103 -33.20 -16.08 -19.49
N ARG A 104 -34.16 -17.02 -19.51
CA ARG A 104 -34.28 -18.01 -20.59
C ARG A 104 -34.57 -17.39 -21.95
N LYS A 105 -35.26 -16.25 -22.00
CA LYS A 105 -35.59 -15.52 -23.24
C LYS A 105 -34.43 -14.67 -23.75
N THR A 106 -33.74 -13.95 -22.86
CA THR A 106 -32.66 -13.03 -23.25
C THR A 106 -31.37 -13.75 -23.66
N GLY A 107 -31.24 -15.04 -23.32
CA GLY A 107 -30.11 -15.89 -23.68
C GLY A 107 -28.99 -15.83 -22.64
N PHE A 108 -28.08 -16.81 -22.69
CA PHE A 108 -27.06 -17.04 -21.66
C PHE A 108 -26.00 -15.94 -21.52
N PHE A 109 -25.89 -15.01 -22.47
CA PHE A 109 -24.83 -13.99 -22.50
C PHE A 109 -25.24 -12.64 -21.92
N SER A 110 -26.54 -12.38 -21.74
CA SER A 110 -27.02 -11.11 -21.21
C SER A 110 -27.12 -11.19 -19.67
N ASP A 111 -26.38 -10.33 -18.97
CA ASP A 111 -26.50 -10.13 -17.51
C ASP A 111 -27.78 -9.34 -17.14
N ASP A 112 -28.65 -9.08 -18.12
CA ASP A 112 -29.84 -8.21 -18.07
C ASP A 112 -31.06 -8.89 -17.41
N VAL A 113 -30.83 -9.78 -16.45
CA VAL A 113 -31.90 -10.58 -15.82
C VAL A 113 -32.55 -9.83 -14.65
N TYR A 114 -31.79 -8.94 -13.99
CA TYR A 114 -32.19 -8.22 -12.79
C TYR A 114 -32.12 -6.69 -13.00
N ASP A 115 -33.03 -6.16 -13.83
CA ASP A 115 -33.08 -4.74 -14.19
C ASP A 115 -33.11 -3.80 -12.97
N GLU A 116 -33.94 -4.09 -11.96
CA GLU A 116 -34.06 -3.28 -10.74
C GLU A 116 -32.74 -3.17 -9.96
N ALA A 117 -32.01 -4.28 -9.84
CA ALA A 117 -30.73 -4.31 -9.13
C ALA A 117 -29.61 -3.65 -9.94
N ARG A 118 -29.71 -3.71 -11.27
CA ARG A 118 -28.77 -3.07 -12.19
C ARG A 118 -28.85 -1.55 -12.09
N GLU A 119 -30.05 -0.97 -12.17
CA GLU A 119 -30.23 0.48 -12.05
C GLU A 119 -29.71 1.02 -10.72
N GLU A 120 -30.00 0.33 -9.61
CA GLU A 120 -29.47 0.72 -8.30
C GLU A 120 -27.94 0.60 -8.24
N LYS A 121 -27.37 -0.47 -8.80
CA LYS A 121 -25.93 -0.64 -8.88
C LYS A 121 -25.28 0.45 -9.74
N GLU A 122 -25.90 0.83 -10.86
CA GLU A 122 -25.42 1.90 -11.74
C GLU A 122 -25.52 3.28 -11.05
N ARG A 123 -26.54 3.52 -10.21
CA ARG A 123 -26.63 4.73 -9.39
C ARG A 123 -25.51 4.85 -8.35
N ILE A 124 -25.13 3.73 -7.72
CA ILE A 124 -24.10 3.70 -6.67
C ILE A 124 -22.69 3.64 -7.28
N ALA A 125 -22.53 2.99 -8.44
CA ALA A 125 -21.23 2.75 -9.04
C ALA A 125 -20.59 4.05 -9.54
N LEU A 126 -19.51 4.45 -8.87
CA LEU A 126 -18.66 5.52 -9.35
C LEU A 126 -17.84 5.05 -10.56
N SER A 127 -17.51 5.99 -11.46
CA SER A 127 -16.63 5.69 -12.58
C SER A 127 -15.25 5.26 -12.08
N ARG A 128 -14.66 4.27 -12.77
CA ARG A 128 -13.30 3.81 -12.47
C ARG A 128 -12.24 4.89 -12.72
N GLU A 129 -12.50 5.75 -13.70
CA GLU A 129 -11.68 6.92 -14.01
C GLU A 129 -12.09 8.10 -13.13
N THR A 130 -11.09 8.74 -12.51
CA THR A 130 -11.30 9.93 -11.67
C THR A 130 -11.12 11.24 -12.44
N GLU A 131 -11.47 12.37 -11.84
CA GLU A 131 -11.18 13.69 -12.42
C GLU A 131 -9.69 13.93 -12.60
N ALA A 132 -8.86 13.43 -11.68
CA ALA A 132 -7.40 13.52 -11.74
C ALA A 132 -6.84 12.74 -12.94
N ASP A 133 -7.46 11.63 -13.32
CA ASP A 133 -7.09 10.88 -14.53
C ASP A 133 -7.42 11.66 -15.80
N ARG A 134 -8.60 12.29 -15.87
CA ARG A 134 -9.00 13.13 -17.01
C ARG A 134 -8.11 14.36 -17.18
N LYS A 135 -7.70 14.97 -16.07
CA LYS A 135 -6.80 16.14 -16.06
C LYS A 135 -5.33 15.75 -16.25
N GLY A 136 -4.96 14.50 -15.94
CA GLY A 136 -3.57 14.05 -15.95
C GLY A 136 -2.75 14.58 -14.77
N ASP A 137 -3.37 14.81 -13.63
CA ASP A 137 -2.75 15.47 -12.48
C ASP A 137 -1.74 14.56 -11.76
N LEU A 138 -0.45 14.73 -12.07
CA LEU A 138 0.64 13.92 -11.50
C LEU A 138 0.86 14.13 -9.99
N ARG A 139 0.27 15.16 -9.39
CA ARG A 139 0.38 15.46 -7.95
C ARG A 139 -0.71 14.80 -7.12
N SER A 140 -1.80 14.36 -7.73
CA SER A 140 -2.91 13.74 -7.01
C SER A 140 -2.66 12.26 -6.74
N LEU A 141 -3.09 11.80 -5.56
CA LEU A 141 -3.13 10.38 -5.20
C LEU A 141 -4.35 9.66 -5.76
N GLU A 142 -5.34 10.40 -6.26
CA GLU A 142 -6.62 9.87 -6.76
C GLU A 142 -6.55 9.46 -8.24
N ARG A 143 -5.42 9.67 -8.91
CA ARG A 143 -5.22 9.17 -10.27
C ARG A 143 -4.92 7.67 -10.26
N LYS A 144 -5.27 6.95 -11.34
CA LYS A 144 -4.96 5.54 -11.59
C LYS A 144 -5.21 4.67 -10.36
N LEU A 145 -6.46 4.61 -9.93
CA LEU A 145 -6.89 3.87 -8.73
C LEU A 145 -6.51 2.38 -8.79
N ASP A 146 -6.37 1.83 -9.99
CA ASP A 146 -6.05 0.43 -10.29
C ASP A 146 -4.54 0.10 -10.23
N LYS A 147 -3.67 1.11 -10.26
CA LYS A 147 -2.21 0.94 -10.28
C LYS A 147 -1.56 1.37 -8.98
N THR A 148 -0.34 0.86 -8.76
CA THR A 148 0.54 1.35 -7.70
C THR A 148 1.20 2.65 -8.14
N LEU A 149 1.07 3.69 -7.33
CA LEU A 149 1.78 4.96 -7.53
C LEU A 149 2.99 5.03 -6.60
N TYR A 150 4.05 5.64 -7.09
CA TYR A 150 5.31 5.85 -6.38
C TYR A 150 5.62 7.34 -6.30
N LEU A 151 6.13 7.78 -5.15
CA LEU A 151 6.57 9.15 -4.97
C LEU A 151 7.98 9.34 -5.55
N LEU A 152 8.12 10.27 -6.49
CA LEU A 152 9.41 10.82 -6.90
C LEU A 152 9.54 12.27 -6.47
N VAL A 153 10.75 12.65 -6.13
CA VAL A 153 11.11 14.01 -5.72
C VAL A 153 12.21 14.55 -6.63
N LYS A 154 12.04 15.80 -7.06
CA LYS A 154 13.02 16.54 -7.85
C LYS A 154 13.96 17.29 -6.92
N LYS A 155 15.23 16.89 -6.92
CA LYS A 155 16.31 17.65 -6.26
C LYS A 155 16.69 18.87 -7.10
N PRO A 156 17.22 19.95 -6.49
CA PRO A 156 17.72 21.14 -7.20
C PRO A 156 19.07 20.84 -7.87
N ARG A 157 19.06 19.93 -8.85
CA ARG A 157 20.21 19.55 -9.69
C ARG A 157 19.76 19.55 -11.15
N GLU A 158 20.70 19.75 -12.06
CA GLU A 158 20.41 19.68 -13.50
C GLU A 158 20.33 18.23 -13.97
N GLU A 159 21.36 17.43 -13.65
CA GLU A 159 21.40 16.01 -13.97
C GLU A 159 20.82 15.13 -12.85
N HIS A 160 20.22 13.99 -13.25
CA HIS A 160 19.67 12.98 -12.33
C HIS A 160 18.78 13.56 -11.23
N CYS A 161 17.97 14.56 -11.59
CA CYS A 161 17.20 15.37 -10.67
C CYS A 161 16.05 14.60 -10.00
N TRP A 162 15.43 13.66 -10.72
CA TRP A 162 14.34 12.81 -10.23
C TRP A 162 14.86 11.57 -9.53
N GLN A 163 14.58 11.45 -8.24
CA GLN A 163 14.98 10.32 -7.40
C GLN A 163 13.89 10.04 -6.36
N PHE A 164 13.92 8.86 -5.75
CA PHE A 164 13.16 8.66 -4.51
C PHE A 164 13.65 9.63 -3.42
N PRO A 165 12.81 9.99 -2.42
CA PRO A 165 13.28 10.74 -1.25
C PRO A 165 14.48 10.05 -0.61
N GLN A 166 15.64 10.72 -0.53
CA GLN A 166 16.87 10.15 0.04
C GLN A 166 17.44 11.06 1.11
N GLY A 167 18.07 10.48 2.13
CA GLY A 167 18.86 11.22 3.09
C GLY A 167 20.07 10.45 3.60
N LEU A 168 20.92 11.17 4.31
CA LEU A 168 22.15 10.66 4.90
C LEU A 168 21.82 9.99 6.24
N VAL A 169 22.36 8.78 6.41
CA VAL A 169 22.32 8.07 7.70
C VAL A 169 23.39 8.65 8.61
N THR A 170 22.98 9.17 9.76
CA THR A 170 23.87 9.61 10.84
C THR A 170 24.30 8.42 11.68
N ASP A 171 25.38 8.54 12.44
CA ASP A 171 25.92 7.40 13.20
C ASP A 171 24.97 6.89 14.28
N ASP A 172 24.13 7.76 14.83
CA ASP A 172 23.22 7.42 15.93
C ASP A 172 21.89 6.84 15.41
N ASP A 173 21.65 6.90 14.09
CA ASP A 173 20.38 6.48 13.49
C ASP A 173 20.44 5.05 12.94
N VAL A 174 19.42 4.26 13.26
CA VAL A 174 19.11 3.04 12.51
C VAL A 174 18.52 3.42 11.14
N LEU A 175 18.75 2.58 10.13
CA LEU A 175 18.35 2.83 8.74
C LEU A 175 16.87 3.25 8.57
N HIS A 176 15.96 2.55 9.26
CA HIS A 176 14.52 2.83 9.17
C HIS A 176 14.15 4.18 9.81
N THR A 177 14.82 4.57 10.90
CA THR A 177 14.65 5.87 11.57
C THR A 177 15.21 6.99 10.70
N ALA A 178 16.41 6.79 10.12
CA ALA A 178 16.98 7.72 9.17
C ALA A 178 16.08 7.93 7.94
N ALA A 179 15.44 6.87 7.43
CA ALA A 179 14.48 6.94 6.33
C ALA A 179 13.25 7.79 6.71
N LYS A 180 12.66 7.54 7.88
CA LYS A 180 11.54 8.32 8.43
C LYS A 180 11.90 9.80 8.57
N ARG A 181 13.03 10.09 9.23
CA ARG A 181 13.56 11.46 9.41
C ARG A 181 13.77 12.17 8.07
N SER A 182 14.39 11.49 7.13
CA SER A 182 14.68 12.04 5.79
C SER A 182 13.39 12.34 5.02
N LEU A 183 12.41 11.44 5.06
CA LEU A 183 11.13 11.63 4.41
C LEU A 183 10.35 12.79 5.03
N SER A 184 10.29 12.88 6.36
CA SER A 184 9.66 14.00 7.08
C SER A 184 10.32 15.34 6.76
N ASN A 185 11.66 15.38 6.63
CA ASN A 185 12.38 16.60 6.28
C ASN A 185 12.08 17.06 4.84
N ILE A 186 11.96 16.12 3.90
CA ILE A 186 11.73 16.43 2.48
C ILE A 186 10.25 16.74 2.21
N CYS A 187 9.34 15.90 2.70
CA CYS A 187 7.93 15.86 2.32
C CYS A 187 6.97 16.34 3.41
N GLY A 188 7.47 16.70 4.59
CA GLY A 188 6.68 17.13 5.74
C GLY A 188 5.98 15.99 6.48
N ASN A 189 5.27 16.35 7.55
CA ASN A 189 4.56 15.40 8.43
C ASN A 189 3.07 15.25 8.07
N ASN A 190 2.59 15.86 6.97
CA ASN A 190 1.18 15.83 6.55
C ASN A 190 0.78 14.53 5.83
N MET A 191 1.46 13.42 6.12
CA MET A 191 1.20 12.12 5.52
C MET A 191 1.19 11.05 6.61
N ASN A 192 0.17 10.20 6.58
CA ASN A 192 0.15 8.98 7.36
C ASN A 192 0.86 7.88 6.55
N ILE A 193 2.06 7.51 7.01
CA ILE A 193 2.97 6.60 6.33
C ILE A 193 3.25 5.40 7.22
N TRP A 194 3.07 4.22 6.64
CA TRP A 194 3.41 2.94 7.27
C TRP A 194 4.64 2.33 6.61
N TYR A 195 5.75 2.23 7.34
CA TYR A 195 6.93 1.50 6.90
C TYR A 195 6.69 0.00 7.05
N VAL A 196 6.94 -0.77 5.99
CA VAL A 196 6.60 -2.20 5.96
C VAL A 196 7.49 -3.02 6.90
N GLY A 197 8.72 -2.56 7.15
CA GLY A 197 9.65 -3.20 8.09
C GLY A 197 10.95 -2.42 8.26
N CYS A 198 11.85 -2.97 9.07
CA CYS A 198 13.17 -2.40 9.37
C CYS A 198 14.28 -2.85 8.40
N THR A 199 13.97 -3.79 7.50
CA THR A 199 14.93 -4.36 6.54
C THR A 199 14.83 -3.63 5.20
N PRO A 200 15.96 -3.27 4.56
CA PRO A 200 15.94 -2.67 3.23
C PRO A 200 15.49 -3.69 2.18
N ILE A 201 14.77 -3.23 1.15
CA ILE A 201 14.35 -4.05 0.00
C ILE A 201 15.54 -4.33 -0.93
N GLY A 202 16.51 -3.42 -0.98
CA GLY A 202 17.72 -3.62 -1.74
C GLY A 202 18.74 -2.51 -1.55
N ASN A 203 19.94 -2.76 -2.07
CA ASN A 203 21.12 -1.91 -1.89
C ASN A 203 21.83 -1.68 -3.23
N VAL A 204 21.94 -0.42 -3.65
CA VAL A 204 22.82 -0.07 -4.78
C VAL A 204 23.55 1.21 -4.42
N GLN A 205 24.48 1.08 -3.47
CA GLN A 205 25.13 2.17 -2.70
C GLN A 205 24.17 2.96 -1.79
N ILE A 206 22.90 3.01 -2.16
CA ILE A 206 21.79 3.56 -1.39
C ILE A 206 20.93 2.39 -0.94
N PHE A 207 20.52 2.39 0.33
CA PHE A 207 19.59 1.42 0.87
C PHE A 207 18.15 1.90 0.66
N PHE A 208 17.30 1.04 0.10
CA PHE A 208 15.90 1.37 -0.18
C PHE A 208 14.97 0.76 0.86
N MET A 209 14.19 1.59 1.54
CA MET A 209 13.18 1.20 2.52
C MET A 209 11.77 1.24 1.91
N ARG A 210 10.95 0.22 2.15
CA ARG A 210 9.56 0.20 1.67
C ARG A 210 8.65 0.95 2.63
N ALA A 211 7.86 1.87 2.09
CA ALA A 211 6.81 2.54 2.85
C ALA A 211 5.51 2.62 2.04
N ARG A 212 4.38 2.59 2.73
CA ARG A 212 3.05 2.76 2.15
C ARG A 212 2.40 4.02 2.69
N ILE A 213 1.80 4.83 1.82
CA ILE A 213 0.95 5.94 2.25
C ILE A 213 -0.48 5.42 2.49
N MET A 214 -1.07 5.81 3.62
CA MET A 214 -2.46 5.51 3.97
C MET A 214 -3.37 6.71 3.70
N ALA A 215 -2.90 7.91 4.05
CA ALA A 215 -3.64 9.16 3.89
C ALA A 215 -2.69 10.36 3.91
N GLY A 216 -3.20 11.53 3.53
CA GLY A 216 -2.46 12.79 3.54
C GLY A 216 -1.82 13.12 2.19
N GLN A 217 -1.08 14.23 2.16
CA GLN A 217 -0.49 14.76 0.94
C GLN A 217 0.91 15.32 1.20
N VAL A 218 1.76 15.23 0.20
CA VAL A 218 3.14 15.73 0.24
C VAL A 218 3.12 17.25 0.36
N LYS A 219 3.84 17.79 1.35
CA LYS A 219 4.15 19.21 1.47
C LYS A 219 5.66 19.37 1.45
N LEU A 220 6.21 19.75 0.30
CA LEU A 220 7.66 19.86 0.15
C LEU A 220 8.26 20.97 1.00
N ASN A 221 9.45 20.68 1.51
CA ASN A 221 10.37 21.69 2.01
C ASN A 221 11.16 22.26 0.82
N SER A 222 10.92 23.53 0.49
CA SER A 222 11.48 24.23 -0.68
C SER A 222 13.01 24.31 -0.68
N THR A 223 13.64 24.13 0.48
CA THR A 223 15.10 24.13 0.61
C THR A 223 15.76 22.86 0.07
N VAL A 224 15.08 21.72 0.19
CA VAL A 224 15.66 20.40 -0.14
C VAL A 224 15.16 19.90 -1.49
N ALA A 225 13.92 20.22 -1.86
CA ALA A 225 13.26 19.69 -3.04
C ALA A 225 12.48 20.78 -3.78
N VAL A 226 12.47 20.67 -5.11
CA VAL A 226 11.82 21.63 -6.01
C VAL A 226 10.40 21.20 -6.34
N ASP A 227 10.21 19.93 -6.69
CA ASP A 227 8.93 19.40 -7.16
C ASP A 227 8.76 17.92 -6.78
N TRP A 228 7.55 17.42 -6.86
CA TRP A 228 7.20 16.04 -6.56
C TRP A 228 6.11 15.54 -7.49
N VAL A 229 6.15 14.23 -7.77
CA VAL A 229 5.18 13.57 -8.64
C VAL A 229 4.87 12.17 -8.13
N TRP A 230 3.62 11.75 -8.31
CA TRP A 230 3.15 10.38 -8.13
C TRP A 230 3.12 9.68 -9.47
N VAL A 231 3.96 8.68 -9.65
CA VAL A 231 4.20 8.00 -10.93
C VAL A 231 4.00 6.49 -10.85
N THR A 232 3.49 5.91 -11.93
CA THR A 232 3.40 4.46 -12.08
C THR A 232 4.76 3.87 -12.45
N LYS A 233 4.92 2.55 -12.30
CA LYS A 233 6.15 1.84 -12.68
C LYS A 233 6.58 2.12 -14.12
N ASP A 234 5.63 2.18 -15.05
CA ASP A 234 5.89 2.41 -16.48
C ASP A 234 6.43 3.82 -16.75
N GLU A 235 5.94 4.82 -16.02
CA GLU A 235 6.32 6.23 -16.18
C GLU A 235 7.67 6.54 -15.53
N ILE A 236 8.02 5.90 -14.40
CA ILE A 236 9.31 6.13 -13.70
C ILE A 236 10.50 5.98 -14.66
N ARG A 237 10.42 5.02 -15.61
CA ARG A 237 11.47 4.78 -16.60
C ARG A 237 11.80 6.02 -17.44
N GLN A 238 10.84 6.92 -17.64
CA GLN A 238 11.01 8.15 -18.42
C GLN A 238 11.64 9.28 -17.60
N TYR A 239 11.37 9.33 -16.30
CA TYR A 239 11.88 10.39 -15.41
C TYR A 239 13.31 10.16 -14.96
N VAL A 240 13.67 8.90 -14.75
CA VAL A 240 14.92 8.54 -14.06
C VAL A 240 15.94 7.97 -15.04
N SER A 241 17.23 8.12 -14.73
CA SER A 241 18.30 7.64 -15.59
C SER A 241 18.23 6.13 -15.81
N LYS A 242 18.66 5.68 -16.99
CA LYS A 242 18.62 4.26 -17.38
C LYS A 242 19.37 3.37 -16.39
N THR A 243 20.53 3.82 -15.90
CA THR A 243 21.33 3.11 -14.90
C THR A 243 20.56 2.95 -13.59
N TYR A 244 19.97 4.02 -13.09
CA TYR A 244 19.19 3.98 -11.86
C TYR A 244 17.91 3.15 -12.02
N TRP A 245 17.22 3.26 -13.17
CA TRP A 245 16.06 2.43 -13.50
C TRP A 245 16.39 0.92 -13.44
N ASN A 246 17.49 0.51 -14.05
CA ASN A 246 17.92 -0.89 -14.04
C ASN A 246 18.15 -1.42 -12.62
N ASN A 247 18.61 -0.57 -11.72
CA ASN A 247 18.86 -0.89 -10.32
C ASN A 247 17.56 -1.04 -9.51
N ILE A 248 16.57 -0.17 -9.75
CA ILE A 248 15.33 -0.14 -8.95
C ILE A 248 14.20 -1.00 -9.52
N ARG A 249 14.19 -1.31 -10.82
CA ARG A 249 13.02 -1.91 -11.52
C ARG A 249 12.51 -3.20 -10.87
N ALA A 250 13.41 -3.99 -10.29
CA ALA A 250 13.10 -5.26 -9.64
C ALA A 250 12.42 -5.09 -8.27
N MET A 251 12.60 -3.94 -7.61
CA MET A 251 12.01 -3.62 -6.30
C MET A 251 10.59 -3.06 -6.42
N LEU A 252 10.19 -2.64 -7.63
CA LEU A 252 8.89 -2.06 -7.93
C LEU A 252 7.91 -3.15 -8.39
N SER A 253 6.65 -3.02 -7.96
CA SER A 253 5.53 -3.89 -8.33
C SER A 253 4.97 -3.43 -9.66
#